data_AF-A0A2D9F044-F1
#
_entry.id   AF-A0A2D9F044-F1
#
_cell.length_a   1.000
_cell.length_b   1.000
_cell.length_c   1.000
_cell.angle_alpha   90.00
_cell.angle_beta   90.00
_cell.angle_gamma   90.00
#
_symmetry.space_group_name_H-M   'P 1'
#
loop_
_entity.id
_entity.type
_entity.pdbx_description
1 polymer ?
#
loop_
_entity_poly.entity_id
_entity_poly.type
_entity_poly.pdbx_seq_one_letter_code
_entity_poly.pdbx_strand_id
1 'polypeptide(L)' 'TGSDLSIDLQDQRIRPPKSEVERLWADPSRMQATFGWQPALCGLTGFKQGLERTSEWLRLPEVLQRYKSELYNV' A
#
# COMPACT_ATOMS: atom_id res chain seq x y z
N THR A 1 -30.44 -2.40 1.69
CA THR A 1 -31.02 -1.35 2.55
C THR A 1 -29.97 -0.25 2.68
N GLY A 2 -30.37 1.02 2.58
CA GLY A 2 -29.49 2.15 2.87
C GLY A 2 -29.85 2.70 4.25
N SER A 3 -28.85 3.00 5.07
CA SER A 3 -28.98 3.68 6.35
C SER A 3 -28.27 5.02 6.28
N ASP A 4 -28.83 6.06 6.89
CA ASP A 4 -28.14 7.33 7.03
C ASP A 4 -26.92 7.16 7.95
N LEU A 5 -25.74 7.43 7.41
CA LEU A 5 -24.46 7.36 8.12
C LEU A 5 -23.95 8.78 8.35
N SER A 6 -23.68 9.15 9.61
CA SER A 6 -22.97 10.37 9.93
C SER A 6 -21.46 10.18 9.65
N ILE A 7 -20.88 11.04 8.83
CA ILE A 7 -19.44 11.05 8.53
C ILE A 7 -18.80 12.15 9.38
N ASP A 8 -17.97 11.75 10.34
CA ASP A 8 -17.21 12.69 11.18
C ASP A 8 -15.79 12.89 10.64
N LEU A 9 -15.38 14.16 10.52
CA LEU A 9 -14.04 14.55 10.11
C LEU A 9 -13.19 14.95 11.33
N GLN A 10 -11.94 14.51 11.37
CA GLN A 10 -10.97 14.92 12.38
C GLN A 10 -9.90 15.79 11.73
N ASP A 11 -9.73 17.03 12.19
CA ASP A 11 -8.78 17.99 11.61
C ASP A 11 -7.33 17.47 11.61
N GLN A 12 -6.94 16.73 12.66
CA GLN A 12 -5.61 16.11 12.75
C GLN A 12 -5.34 15.09 11.63
N ARG A 13 -6.39 14.53 11.00
CA ARG A 13 -6.28 13.53 9.93
C ARG A 13 -6.27 14.13 8.52
N ILE A 14 -6.38 15.44 8.41
CA ILE A 14 -6.32 16.15 7.12
C ILE A 14 -4.89 16.06 6.58
N ARG A 15 -4.75 15.54 5.35
CA ARG A 15 -3.46 15.47 4.66
C ARG A 15 -2.97 16.89 4.30
N PRO A 16 -1.71 17.23 4.55
CA PRO A 16 -1.15 18.51 4.13
C PRO A 16 -1.27 18.72 2.60
N PRO A 17 -1.48 19.95 2.11
CA PRO A 17 -1.75 20.23 0.69
C PRO A 17 -0.68 19.77 -0.33
N LYS A 18 0.53 19.41 0.13
CA LYS A 18 1.64 18.95 -0.70
C LYS A 18 2.18 17.58 -0.28
N SER A 19 1.45 16.83 0.54
CA SER A 19 1.91 15.50 0.97
C SER A 19 1.60 14.39 -0.04
N GLU A 20 0.69 14.64 -0.98
CA GLU A 20 0.30 13.64 -1.97
C GLU A 20 1.05 13.83 -3.29
N VAL A 21 1.50 12.71 -3.86
CA VAL A 21 2.01 12.63 -5.22
C VAL A 21 1.02 11.80 -6.02
N GLU A 22 0.68 12.22 -7.24
CA GLU A 22 -0.28 11.48 -8.08
C GLU A 22 0.17 10.04 -8.32
N ARG A 23 1.48 9.86 -8.55
CA ARG A 23 2.07 8.57 -8.89
C ARG A 23 3.57 8.57 -8.61
N LEU A 24 4.01 7.61 -7.80
CA LEU A 24 5.42 7.34 -7.58
C LEU A 24 5.80 6.06 -8.32
N TRP A 25 6.56 6.18 -9.42
CA TRP A 25 7.00 5.05 -10.23
C TRP A 25 8.51 4.90 -10.17
N ALA A 26 8.97 3.67 -9.93
CA ALA A 26 10.37 3.31 -10.07
C ALA A 26 10.66 2.96 -11.54
N ASP A 27 11.79 3.46 -12.07
CA ASP A 27 12.36 2.99 -13.34
C ASP A 27 13.48 1.98 -13.05
N PRO A 28 13.27 0.68 -13.30
CA PRO A 28 14.28 -0.35 -13.06
C PRO A 28 15.27 -0.52 -14.23
N SER A 29 15.21 0.31 -15.28
CA SER A 29 16.04 0.20 -16.49
C SER A 29 17.54 0.03 -16.18
N ARG A 30 18.06 0.84 -15.23
CA ARG A 30 19.46 0.76 -14.79
C ARG A 30 19.79 -0.57 -14.11
N MET A 31 18.88 -1.11 -13.29
CA MET A 31 19.11 -2.40 -12.63
C MET A 31 19.16 -3.55 -13.64
N GLN A 32 18.27 -3.52 -14.64
CA GLN A 32 18.28 -4.48 -15.74
C GLN A 32 19.58 -4.37 -16.55
N ALA A 33 20.02 -3.16 -16.90
CA ALA A 33 21.22 -2.95 -17.70
C ALA A 33 22.51 -3.34 -16.97
N THR A 34 22.61 -3.06 -15.67
CA THR A 34 23.83 -3.31 -14.88
C THR A 34 23.90 -4.75 -14.37
N PHE A 35 22.78 -5.33 -13.95
CA PHE A 35 22.76 -6.61 -13.24
C PHE A 35 21.97 -7.72 -13.96
N GLY A 36 21.34 -7.41 -15.10
CA GLY A 36 20.39 -8.33 -15.72
C GLY A 36 19.14 -8.59 -14.87
N TRP A 37 18.88 -7.75 -13.86
CA TRP A 37 17.84 -7.98 -12.88
C TRP A 37 16.46 -7.58 -13.41
N GLN A 38 15.48 -8.46 -13.21
CA GLN A 38 14.05 -8.19 -13.38
C GLN A 38 13.26 -8.73 -12.18
N PRO A 39 12.09 -8.13 -11.85
CA PRO A 39 11.24 -8.70 -10.82
C PRO A 39 10.74 -10.09 -11.23
N ALA A 40 10.57 -10.99 -10.27
CA ALA A 40 9.99 -12.31 -10.52
C ALA A 40 8.48 -12.24 -10.83
N LEU A 41 7.81 -11.22 -10.27
CA LEU A 41 6.40 -10.93 -10.49
C LEU A 41 6.27 -9.68 -11.37
N CYS A 42 6.07 -9.87 -12.67
CA CYS A 42 5.96 -8.81 -13.67
C CYS A 42 4.53 -8.61 -14.18
N GLY A 43 4.24 -7.38 -14.63
CA GLY A 43 2.99 -7.05 -15.32
C GLY A 43 1.74 -7.26 -14.47
N LEU A 44 0.58 -7.35 -15.13
CA LEU A 44 -0.70 -7.42 -14.43
C LEU A 44 -0.87 -8.72 -13.64
N THR A 45 -0.46 -9.86 -14.20
CA THR A 45 -0.55 -11.16 -13.52
C THR A 45 0.35 -11.21 -12.28
N GLY A 46 1.60 -10.75 -12.40
CA GLY A 46 2.52 -10.67 -11.27
C GLY A 46 2.01 -9.73 -10.19
N PHE A 47 1.43 -8.58 -10.58
CA PHE A 47 0.82 -7.65 -9.64
C PHE A 47 -0.33 -8.28 -8.84
N LYS A 48 -1.24 -8.99 -9.51
CA LYS A 48 -2.34 -9.73 -8.85
C LYS A 48 -1.81 -10.75 -7.84
N GLN A 49 -0.84 -11.57 -8.24
CA GLN A 49 -0.22 -12.55 -7.34
C GLN A 49 0.49 -11.89 -6.15
N GLY A 50 1.14 -10.75 -6.37
CA GLY A 50 1.76 -9.96 -5.31
C GLY A 50 0.72 -9.53 -4.28
N LEU A 51 -0.41 -8.96 -4.72
CA LEU A 51 -1.50 -8.54 -3.85
C LEU A 51 -2.12 -9.71 -3.07
N GLU A 52 -2.33 -10.86 -3.72
CA GLU A 52 -2.84 -12.08 -3.07
C GLU A 52 -1.89 -12.52 -1.95
N ARG A 53 -0.59 -12.69 -2.24
CA ARG A 53 0.41 -13.08 -1.24
C ARG A 53 0.52 -12.08 -0.09
N THR A 54 0.47 -10.79 -0.41
CA THR A 54 0.48 -9.74 0.63
C THR A 54 -0.77 -9.82 1.50
N SER A 55 -1.95 -10.04 0.91
CA SER A 55 -3.19 -10.20 1.67
C SER A 55 -3.17 -11.45 2.55
N GLU A 56 -2.63 -12.57 2.07
CA GLU A 56 -2.50 -13.79 2.85
C GLU A 56 -1.56 -13.61 4.04
N TRP A 57 -0.38 -13.03 3.79
CA TRP A 57 0.58 -12.70 4.84
C TRP A 57 0.01 -11.73 5.87
N LEU A 58 -0.70 -10.69 5.44
CA LEU A 58 -1.33 -9.72 6.34
C LEU A 58 -2.44 -10.32 7.19
N ARG A 59 -3.07 -11.43 6.81
CA ARG A 59 -4.13 -12.06 7.63
C ARG A 59 -3.60 -12.84 8.82
N LEU A 60 -2.29 -13.10 8.86
CA LEU A 60 -1.65 -13.80 9.97
C LEU A 60 -1.78 -12.97 11.26
N PRO A 61 -2.33 -13.53 12.37
CA PRO A 61 -2.53 -12.77 13.61
C PRO A 61 -1.24 -12.13 14.15
N GLU A 62 -0.12 -12.83 14.05
CA GLU A 62 1.20 -12.36 14.48
C GLU A 62 1.75 -11.21 13.64
N VAL A 63 1.22 -11.01 12.42
CA VAL A 63 1.53 -9.87 11.56
C VAL A 63 0.61 -8.71 11.90
N LEU A 64 -0.71 -8.95 12.00
CA LEU A 64 -1.70 -7.91 12.33
C LEU A 64 -1.41 -7.23 13.66
N GLN A 65 -1.04 -8.00 14.68
CA GLN A 65 -0.72 -7.47 16.02
C GLN A 65 0.45 -6.47 16.03
N ARG A 66 1.28 -6.43 14.97
CA ARG A 66 2.39 -5.47 14.84
C ARG A 66 1.91 -4.08 14.44
N TYR A 67 0.73 -3.97 13.83
CA TYR A 67 0.18 -2.70 13.38
C TYR A 67 -0.60 -2.06 14.53
N LYS A 68 -0.26 -0.82 14.83
CA LYS A 68 -0.92 -0.02 15.88
C LYS A 68 -2.15 0.67 15.29
N SER A 69 -3.20 -0.08 14.97
CA SER A 69 -4.43 0.44 14.34
C SER A 69 -5.09 1.56 15.15
N GLU A 70 -4.94 1.51 16.47
CA GLU A 70 -5.52 2.46 17.42
C GLU A 70 -4.71 3.76 17.55
N LEU A 71 -3.52 3.84 16.95
CA LEU A 71 -2.62 4.99 17.09
C LEU A 71 -2.43 5.68 15.74
N TYR A 72 -2.78 6.97 15.71
CA TYR A 72 -2.46 7.84 14.58
C TYR A 72 -0.99 8.26 14.66
N ASN A 73 -0.13 7.54 13.95
CA ASN A 73 1.29 7.88 13.81
C ASN A 73 1.48 8.77 12.57
N VAL A 74 1.66 10.07 12.78
CA VAL A 74 2.10 11.06 11.77
C VAL A 74 3.37 11.72 12.26
#